data_AF-A0A8S2T278-F1
#
_entry.id   AF-A0A8S2T278-F1
#
_cell.length_a   1.000
_cell.length_b   1.000
_cell.length_c   1.000
_cell.angle_alpha   90.00
_cell.angle_beta   90.00
_cell.angle_gamma   90.00
#
_symmetry.space_group_name_H-M   'P 1'
#
loop_
_entity.id
_entity.type
_entity.pdbx_description
1 polymer ?
#
loop_
_entity_poly.entity_id
_entity_poly.type
_entity_poly.pdbx_seq_one_letter_code
_entity_poly.pdbx_strand_id
1 'polypeptide(L)'
;MLSRHIYFPCIVEKISRYYSNYFKGNLNDPTNNINLNNLWFEYESIPLKWHYPIGVLYDLYTSSLSTSSSHLPWQIIVHLSKFPESELIRFPDIECIESHYMTT
;
A
#
# COMPACT_ATOMS: atom_id res chain seq x y z
N MET A 1 -2.07 14.44 -2.26
CA MET A 1 -1.77 14.40 -0.81
C MET A 1 -2.67 13.36 -0.17
N LEU A 2 -2.15 12.54 0.74
CA LEU A 2 -2.91 11.50 1.44
C LEU A 2 -3.24 12.00 2.86
N SER A 3 -4.46 11.74 3.33
CA SER A 3 -4.81 12.07 4.71
C SER A 3 -4.20 11.06 5.67
N ARG A 4 -3.74 11.54 6.83
CA ARG A 4 -3.07 10.74 7.87
C ARG A 4 -3.99 9.69 8.51
N HIS A 5 -5.30 9.91 8.50
CA HIS A 5 -6.30 9.00 9.08
C HIS A 5 -6.86 7.98 8.06
N ILE A 6 -6.31 7.92 6.84
CA ILE A 6 -6.72 6.95 5.82
C ILE A 6 -5.83 5.70 5.91
N TYR A 7 -6.34 4.57 5.45
CA TYR A 7 -5.59 3.32 5.32
C TYR A 7 -5.17 3.08 3.86
N PHE A 8 -4.07 2.35 3.67
CA PHE A 8 -3.59 1.96 2.35
C PHE A 8 -4.62 1.29 1.43
N PRO A 9 -5.46 0.33 1.89
CA PRO A 9 -6.42 -0.32 1.02
C PRO A 9 -7.38 0.67 0.32
N CYS A 10 -7.76 1.77 0.99
CA CYS A 10 -8.65 2.79 0.42
C CYS A 10 -8.06 3.51 -0.81
N ILE A 11 -6.73 3.49 -0.98
CA ILE A 11 -6.05 4.12 -2.11
C ILE A 11 -5.62 3.10 -3.18
N VAL A 12 -5.70 1.80 -2.88
CA VAL A 12 -5.27 0.72 -3.77
C VAL A 12 -6.03 0.75 -5.09
N GLU A 13 -7.34 1.01 -5.09
CA GLU A 13 -8.12 1.11 -6.33
C GLU A 13 -7.64 2.25 -7.24
N LYS A 14 -7.29 3.40 -6.64
CA LYS A 14 -6.78 4.56 -7.37
C LYS A 14 -5.42 4.28 -7.98
N ILE A 15 -4.55 3.59 -7.22
CA ILE A 15 -3.25 3.12 -7.68
C ILE A 15 -3.44 2.14 -8.84
N SER A 16 -4.28 1.13 -8.67
CA SER A 16 -4.58 0.14 -9.71
C SER A 16 -5.09 0.81 -10.99
N ARG A 17 -6.06 1.72 -10.89
CA ARG A 17 -6.60 2.44 -12.06
C ARG A 17 -5.54 3.27 -12.78
N TYR A 18 -4.65 3.91 -12.03
CA TYR A 18 -3.54 4.67 -12.61
C TYR A 18 -2.60 3.74 -13.39
N TYR A 19 -2.13 2.66 -12.77
CA TYR A 19 -1.20 1.72 -13.38
C TYR A 19 -1.81 0.90 -14.53
N SER A 20 -3.08 0.50 -14.44
CA SER A 20 -3.79 -0.19 -15.52
C SER A 20 -3.78 0.62 -16.82
N ASN A 21 -3.83 1.95 -16.75
CA ASN A 21 -3.74 2.80 -17.96
C ASN A 21 -2.36 2.78 -18.60
N TYR A 22 -1.29 2.55 -17.82
CA TYR A 22 0.06 2.38 -18.37
C TYR A 22 0.28 0.98 -18.95
N PHE A 23 -0.27 -0.07 -18.32
CA PHE A 23 -0.09 -1.46 -18.77
C PHE A 23 -0.93 -1.84 -20.00
N LYS A 24 -2.05 -1.16 -20.25
CA LYS A 24 -2.90 -1.36 -21.45
C LYS A 24 -2.15 -1.25 -22.80
N GLY A 25 -1.02 -0.55 -22.85
CA GLY A 25 -0.19 -0.47 -24.07
C GLY A 25 0.53 -1.78 -24.42
N ASN A 26 0.60 -2.73 -23.50
CA ASN A 26 1.31 -4.00 -23.65
C ASN A 26 0.29 -5.17 -23.61
N LEU A 27 -0.55 -5.26 -24.65
CA LEU A 27 -1.71 -6.18 -24.73
C LEU A 27 -1.37 -7.68 -24.66
N ASN A 28 -0.09 -8.05 -24.83
CA ASN A 28 0.34 -9.45 -24.91
C ASN A 28 0.77 -10.06 -23.57
N ASP A 29 0.74 -9.29 -22.48
CA ASP A 29 1.24 -9.75 -21.18
C ASP A 29 0.08 -10.22 -20.26
N PRO A 30 0.05 -11.50 -19.82
CA PRO A 30 -0.96 -12.01 -18.87
C PRO A 30 -0.94 -11.32 -17.50
N THR A 31 0.04 -10.46 -17.23
CA THR A 31 0.10 -9.59 -16.04
C THR A 31 -0.84 -8.37 -16.09
N ASN A 32 -1.56 -8.15 -17.19
CA ASN A 32 -2.49 -7.01 -17.35
C ASN A 32 -3.61 -6.98 -16.29
N ASN A 33 -3.94 -8.11 -15.66
CA ASN A 33 -4.79 -8.14 -14.48
C ASN A 33 -3.92 -7.98 -13.23
N ILE A 34 -3.75 -6.73 -12.80
CA ILE A 34 -3.15 -6.42 -11.50
C ILE A 34 -3.97 -7.14 -10.43
N ASN A 35 -3.40 -8.20 -9.86
CA ASN A 35 -4.05 -8.91 -8.76
C ASN A 35 -3.90 -8.08 -7.49
N LEU A 36 -4.98 -7.38 -7.13
CA LEU A 36 -5.08 -6.54 -5.93
C LEU A 36 -4.68 -7.31 -4.65
N ASN A 37 -4.89 -8.64 -4.60
CA ASN A 37 -4.55 -9.47 -3.45
C ASN A 37 -3.04 -9.65 -3.24
N ASN A 38 -2.23 -9.43 -4.28
CA ASN A 38 -0.77 -9.53 -4.22
C ASN A 38 -0.10 -8.16 -4.09
N LEU A 39 -0.87 -7.08 -4.07
CA LEU A 39 -0.34 -5.74 -3.90
C LEU A 39 0.12 -5.56 -2.45
N TRP A 40 1.28 -4.95 -2.26
CA TRP A 40 1.75 -4.55 -0.93
C TRP A 40 2.67 -3.34 -1.03
N PHE A 41 2.94 -2.72 0.11
CA PHE A 41 3.68 -1.47 0.21
C PHE A 41 4.95 -1.67 1.03
N GLU A 42 6.05 -1.03 0.61
CA GLU A 42 7.33 -1.09 1.29
C GLU A 42 7.85 0.32 1.57
N TYR A 43 8.47 0.50 2.74
CA TYR A 43 9.29 1.66 3.06
C TYR A 43 10.63 1.19 3.61
N GLU A 44 11.73 1.61 3.00
CA GLU A 44 13.11 1.25 3.42
C GLU A 44 13.28 -0.25 3.71
N SER A 45 12.84 -1.12 2.78
CA SER A 45 12.90 -2.59 2.93
C SER A 45 12.02 -3.18 4.02
N ILE A 46 11.09 -2.40 4.58
CA ILE A 46 10.09 -2.87 5.55
C ILE A 46 8.71 -2.94 4.89
N PRO A 47 8.04 -4.11 4.90
CA PRO A 47 6.66 -4.24 4.49
C PRO A 47 5.71 -3.46 5.41
N LEU A 48 4.90 -2.59 4.83
CA LEU A 48 3.97 -1.72 5.57
C LEU A 48 2.67 -2.45 5.90
N LYS A 49 2.32 -2.40 7.18
CA LYS A 49 1.12 -3.02 7.73
C LYS A 49 -0.13 -2.18 7.45
N TRP A 50 -0.98 -2.66 6.55
CA TRP A 50 -2.15 -1.91 6.08
C TRP A 50 -3.23 -1.63 7.13
N HIS A 51 -3.28 -2.39 8.24
CA HIS A 51 -4.27 -2.22 9.30
C HIS A 51 -3.96 -1.03 10.23
N TYR A 52 -2.87 -0.30 9.98
CA TYR A 52 -2.60 0.97 10.64
C TYR A 52 -2.92 2.14 9.71
N PRO A 53 -3.41 3.27 10.24
CA PRO A 53 -3.53 4.50 9.47
C PRO A 53 -2.19 4.93 8.89
N ILE A 54 -2.22 5.52 7.70
CA ILE A 54 -1.05 6.02 6.96
C ILE A 54 -0.21 6.98 7.82
N GLY A 55 -0.84 7.83 8.62
CA GLY A 55 -0.15 8.76 9.52
C GLY A 55 0.60 8.04 10.65
N VAL A 56 0.00 6.99 11.21
CA VAL A 56 0.64 6.16 12.25
C VAL A 56 1.86 5.45 11.68
N LEU A 57 1.73 4.86 10.49
CA LEU A 57 2.85 4.23 9.80
C LEU A 57 3.95 5.25 9.50
N TYR A 58 3.60 6.43 8.99
CA TYR A 58 4.55 7.51 8.74
C TYR A 58 5.31 7.88 10.01
N ASP A 59 4.60 8.19 11.11
CA ASP A 59 5.23 8.64 12.36
C ASP A 59 6.11 7.55 12.98
N LEU A 60 5.70 6.28 12.92
CA LEU A 60 6.49 5.14 13.41
C LEU A 60 7.79 4.99 12.62
N TYR A 61 7.72 4.88 11.29
CA TYR A 61 8.88 4.53 10.48
C TYR A 61 9.81 5.72 10.23
N THR A 62 9.27 6.92 10.03
CA THR A 62 10.11 8.11 9.80
C THR A 62 10.80 8.62 11.07
N SER A 63 10.26 8.30 12.25
CA SER A 63 10.90 8.62 13.53
C SER A 63 11.93 7.57 13.96
N SER A 64 11.76 6.30 13.59
CA SER A 64 12.64 5.21 14.05
C SER A 64 13.79 4.89 13.10
N LEU A 65 13.61 5.04 11.78
CA LEU A 65 14.62 4.74 10.76
C LEU A 65 15.37 6.00 10.30
N SER A 66 15.88 6.82 11.22
CA SER A 66 16.50 8.13 10.93
C SER A 66 17.83 8.09 10.13
N THR A 67 18.00 7.16 9.20
CA THR A 67 19.11 7.09 8.24
C THR A 67 18.91 8.02 7.05
N SER A 68 17.67 8.34 6.70
CA SER A 68 17.33 9.34 5.71
C SER A 68 16.65 10.50 6.44
N SER A 69 17.17 11.72 6.30
CA SER A 69 16.52 12.91 6.82
C SER A 69 15.08 12.93 6.31
N SER A 70 14.11 13.10 7.22
CA SER A 70 12.66 12.99 7.02
C SER A 70 12.13 13.99 5.98
N HIS A 71 12.52 13.80 4.73
CA HIS A 71 12.19 14.68 3.62
C HIS A 71 10.93 14.16 2.96
N LEU A 72 9.90 15.01 3.02
CA LEU A 72 8.72 14.81 2.20
C LEU A 72 9.09 14.96 0.72
N PRO A 73 8.41 14.22 -0.18
CA PRO A 73 7.30 13.29 0.10
C PRO A 73 7.77 11.94 0.64
N TRP A 74 6.93 11.29 1.47
CA TRP A 74 7.17 9.91 1.94
C TRP A 74 7.27 8.96 0.75
N GLN A 75 8.44 8.34 0.55
CA GLN A 75 8.74 7.50 -0.60
C GLN A 75 8.34 6.04 -0.33
N ILE A 76 7.17 5.65 -0.83
CA ILE A 76 6.65 4.29 -0.68
C ILE A 76 6.84 3.52 -2.00
N ILE A 77 7.32 2.29 -1.91
CA ILE A 77 7.42 1.38 -3.05
C ILE A 77 6.16 0.52 -3.09
N VAL A 78 5.53 0.43 -4.27
CA VAL A 78 4.37 -0.43 -4.51
C VAL A 78 4.83 -1.69 -5.22
N HIS A 79 4.60 -2.83 -4.60
CA HIS A 79 4.88 -4.13 -5.19
C HIS A 79 3.59 -4.74 -5.72
N LEU A 80 3.64 -5.25 -6.95
CA LEU A 80 2.50 -5.91 -7.61
C LEU A 80 2.62 -7.44 -7.59
N SER A 81 3.72 -7.97 -7.04
CA SER A 81 4.03 -9.40 -6.97
C SER A 81 4.87 -9.70 -5.73
N LYS A 82 5.16 -10.99 -5.47
CA LYS A 82 5.98 -11.45 -4.33
C LYS A 82 5.46 -10.94 -2.97
N PHE A 83 4.20 -11.22 -2.68
CA PHE A 83 3.59 -10.81 -1.42
C PHE A 83 4.26 -11.49 -0.21
N PRO A 84 4.67 -10.76 0.83
CA PRO A 84 5.34 -11.32 2.00
C PRO A 84 4.31 -11.93 2.97
N GLU A 85 3.89 -13.16 2.70
CA GLU A 85 2.87 -13.88 3.49
C GLU A 85 3.25 -14.09 4.97
N SER A 86 4.55 -14.12 5.28
CA SER A 86 5.05 -14.30 6.65
C SER A 86 4.93 -13.04 7.53
N GLU A 87 4.82 -11.87 6.93
CA GLU A 87 4.90 -10.57 7.63
C GLU A 87 3.62 -9.74 7.50
N LEU A 88 2.90 -9.92 6.39
CA LEU A 88 1.69 -9.18 6.08
C LEU A 88 0.47 -10.09 5.97
N ILE A 89 -0.64 -9.59 6.50
CA ILE A 89 -1.96 -10.15 6.24
C ILE A 89 -2.40 -9.62 4.87
N ARG A 90 -3.08 -10.42 4.05
CA ARG A 90 -3.63 -9.92 2.78
C ARG A 90 -4.73 -8.90 3.02
N PHE A 91 -4.93 -8.01 2.05
CA PHE A 91 -6.08 -7.11 2.06
C PHE A 91 -7.38 -7.93 2.09
N PRO A 92 -8.25 -7.73 3.09
CA PRO A 92 -9.62 -8.21 2.98
C PRO A 92 -10.40 -7.28 2.04
N ASP A 93 -11.63 -7.66 1.67
CA ASP A 93 -12.53 -6.81 0.90
C ASP A 93 -12.67 -5.43 1.55
N ILE A 94 -12.94 -4.40 0.74
CA ILE A 94 -13.01 -2.99 1.20
C ILE A 94 -14.03 -2.83 2.35
N GLU A 95 -15.09 -3.62 2.35
CA GLU A 95 -16.12 -3.71 3.39
C GLU A 95 -15.55 -4.14 4.76
N CYS A 96 -14.55 -5.02 4.77
CA CYS A 96 -13.87 -5.42 6.00
C CYS A 96 -13.02 -4.29 6.58
N ILE A 97 -12.46 -3.41 5.73
CA ILE A 97 -11.72 -2.24 6.19
C ILE A 97 -12.67 -1.19 6.75
N GLU A 98 -13.85 -0.99 6.14
CA GLU A 98 -14.90 -0.15 6.72
C GLU A 98 -15.37 -0.68 8.07
N SER A 99 -15.62 -1.99 8.17
CA SER A 99 -15.98 -2.63 9.44
C SER A 99 -14.90 -2.46 10.52
N HIS A 100 -13.62 -2.64 10.16
CA HIS A 100 -12.51 -2.40 11.07
C HIS A 100 -12.46 -0.95 11.55
N TYR A 101 -12.64 0.01 10.63
CA TYR A 101 -12.69 1.43 10.97
C TYR A 101 -13.84 1.78 11.91
N MET A 102 -15.01 1.16 11.76
CA MET A 102 -16.17 1.43 12.62
C MET A 102 -16.10 0.75 14.00
N THR A 103 -15.26 -0.28 14.14
CA THR A 103 -15.14 -1.08 15.38
C THR A 103 -13.99 -0.60 16.28
N THR A 104 -13.04 0.17 15.75
CA THR A 104 -11.84 0.65 16.46
C THR A 104 -12.04 2.06 16.97
#